data_AF-W4RI80-F1
#
_entry.id   AF-W4RI80-F1
#
_cell.length_a   1.000
_cell.length_b   1.000
_cell.length_c   1.000
_cell.angle_alpha   90.00
_cell.angle_beta   90.00
_cell.angle_gamma   90.00
#
_symmetry.space_group_name_H-M   'P 1'
#
loop_
_entity.id
_entity.type
_entity.pdbx_description
1 polymer ?
#
loop_
_entity_poly.entity_id
_entity_poly.type
_entity_poly.pdbx_seq_one_letter_code
_entity_poly.pdbx_strand_id
1 'polypeptide(L)'
;MSFFKKLKEKFTTQTESVTEKFRDGLTKTRDNFSNKVNDLVSRYRKVDEEFFEELEEILIQADVGFDTVMDLVEELKKEVKRRNIQDTKDVQSVISEKLVEIYEAGADDDSFQLNIQEDELTVILFVGVNGVGKTTTIAN
;
A
#
# COMPACT_ATOMS: atom_id res chain seq x y z
N MET A 1 24.77 23.32 -18.89
CA MET A 1 23.79 23.31 -17.77
C MET A 1 22.32 23.14 -18.19
N SER A 2 21.91 23.39 -19.45
CA SER A 2 20.50 23.24 -19.89
C SER A 2 20.03 21.77 -20.02
N PHE A 3 20.92 20.86 -20.41
CA PHE A 3 20.61 19.44 -20.59
C PHE A 3 20.21 18.74 -19.29
N PHE A 4 20.99 18.91 -18.22
CA PHE A 4 20.68 18.34 -16.89
C PHE A 4 19.41 18.94 -16.26
N LYS A 5 19.10 20.21 -16.53
CA LYS A 5 17.85 20.84 -16.09
C LYS A 5 16.64 20.20 -16.78
N LYS A 6 16.71 20.01 -18.11
CA LYS A 6 15.66 19.32 -18.88
C LYS A 6 15.50 17.86 -18.49
N LEU A 7 16.60 17.18 -18.18
CA LEU A 7 16.57 15.80 -17.71
C LEU A 7 15.88 15.72 -16.34
N LYS A 8 16.26 16.58 -15.39
CA LYS A 8 15.64 16.68 -14.07
C LYS A 8 14.14 17.04 -14.15
N GLU A 9 13.76 18.01 -14.97
CA GLU A 9 12.36 18.36 -15.24
C GLU A 9 11.58 17.17 -15.80
N LYS A 10 12.14 16.46 -16.79
CA LYS A 10 11.45 15.31 -17.41
C LYS A 10 11.27 14.15 -16.43
N PHE A 11 12.25 13.87 -15.58
CA PHE A 11 12.13 12.89 -14.51
C PHE A 11 11.10 13.31 -13.46
N THR A 12 11.13 14.57 -12.99
CA THR A 12 10.15 15.09 -12.03
C THR A 12 8.72 15.03 -12.59
N THR A 13 8.49 15.47 -13.83
CA THR A 13 7.17 15.42 -14.47
C THR A 13 6.71 13.99 -14.71
N GLN A 14 7.61 13.05 -15.05
CA GLN A 14 7.24 11.64 -15.17
C GLN A 14 6.82 11.05 -13.82
N THR A 15 7.58 11.31 -12.75
CA THR A 15 7.23 10.88 -11.39
C THR A 15 5.87 11.45 -10.97
N GLU A 16 5.62 12.75 -11.19
CA GLU A 16 4.33 13.38 -10.89
C GLU A 16 3.17 12.73 -11.64
N SER A 17 3.33 12.45 -12.94
CA SER A 17 2.29 11.83 -13.76
C SER A 17 1.98 10.38 -13.35
N VAL A 18 2.98 9.62 -12.91
CA VAL A 18 2.80 8.26 -12.41
C VAL A 18 2.08 8.28 -11.07
N THR A 19 2.51 9.16 -10.15
CA THR A 19 1.85 9.36 -8.86
C THR A 19 0.39 9.79 -9.03
N GLU A 20 0.08 10.69 -9.97
CA GLU A 20 -1.29 11.12 -10.24
C GLU A 20 -2.17 9.97 -10.72
N LYS A 21 -1.69 9.15 -11.67
CA LYS A 21 -2.40 7.95 -12.14
C LYS A 21 -2.70 6.96 -11.01
N PHE A 22 -1.72 6.70 -10.13
CA PHE A 22 -1.93 5.84 -8.96
C PHE A 22 -2.95 6.45 -8.01
N ARG A 23 -2.83 7.75 -7.72
CA ARG A 23 -3.74 8.46 -6.82
C ARG A 23 -5.18 8.42 -7.33
N ASP A 24 -5.37 8.61 -8.62
CA ASP A 24 -6.69 8.59 -9.25
C ASP A 24 -7.26 7.16 -9.29
N GLY A 25 -6.45 6.18 -9.72
CA GLY A 25 -6.84 4.77 -9.77
C GLY A 25 -7.23 4.18 -8.40
N LEU A 26 -6.60 4.66 -7.33
CA LEU A 26 -6.86 4.23 -5.96
C LEU A 26 -7.90 5.08 -5.22
N THR A 27 -8.49 6.10 -5.85
CA THR A 27 -9.39 7.05 -5.17
C THR A 27 -10.52 6.35 -4.42
N LYS A 28 -11.21 5.38 -5.04
CA LYS A 28 -12.33 4.68 -4.38
C LYS A 28 -11.88 3.89 -3.15
N THR A 29 -10.78 3.15 -3.26
CA THR A 29 -10.21 2.36 -2.15
C THR A 29 -9.75 3.29 -1.02
N ARG A 30 -9.00 4.34 -1.37
CA ARG A 30 -8.53 5.35 -0.42
C ARG A 30 -9.69 6.00 0.32
N ASP A 31 -10.71 6.46 -0.39
CA ASP A 31 -11.83 7.18 0.23
C ASP A 31 -12.61 6.25 1.15
N ASN A 32 -12.92 5.02 0.73
CA ASN A 32 -13.62 4.04 1.58
C ASN A 32 -12.79 3.70 2.84
N PHE A 33 -11.52 3.34 2.66
CA PHE A 33 -10.66 2.92 3.76
C PHE A 33 -10.34 4.08 4.72
N SER A 34 -9.91 5.23 4.20
CA SER A 34 -9.53 6.39 5.01
C SER A 34 -10.72 6.93 5.80
N ASN A 35 -11.92 6.92 5.22
CA ASN A 35 -13.13 7.34 5.95
C ASN A 35 -13.41 6.42 7.14
N LYS A 36 -13.38 5.09 6.96
CA LYS A 36 -13.56 4.13 8.07
C LYS A 36 -12.51 4.30 9.17
N VAL A 37 -11.24 4.49 8.79
CA VAL A 37 -10.15 4.70 9.76
C VAL A 37 -10.28 6.05 10.47
N ASN A 38 -10.69 7.11 9.78
CA ASN A 38 -10.96 8.41 10.38
C ASN A 38 -12.14 8.35 11.37
N ASP A 39 -13.21 7.65 11.00
CA ASP A 39 -14.37 7.44 11.85
C ASP A 39 -14.01 6.65 13.11
N LEU A 40 -13.18 5.60 12.99
CA LEU A 40 -12.60 4.89 14.12
C LEU A 40 -11.81 5.84 15.03
N VAL A 41 -10.81 6.54 14.48
CA VAL A 41 -9.94 7.45 15.26
C VAL A 41 -10.72 8.58 15.94
N SER A 42 -11.82 9.05 15.33
CA SER A 42 -12.68 10.08 15.92
C SER A 42 -13.57 9.59 17.06
N ARG A 43 -14.00 8.32 17.02
CA ARG A 43 -14.88 7.71 18.03
C ARG A 43 -14.11 7.35 19.30
N TYR A 44 -12.89 6.84 19.15
CA TYR A 44 -12.07 6.42 20.28
C TYR A 44 -11.12 7.55 20.72
N ARG A 45 -11.03 7.75 22.03
CA ARG A 45 -10.08 8.70 22.63
C ARG A 45 -8.75 8.07 23.01
N LYS A 46 -8.69 6.74 23.02
CA LYS A 46 -7.54 5.94 23.45
C LYS A 46 -7.37 4.75 22.52
N VAL A 47 -6.14 4.24 22.50
CA VAL A 47 -5.74 3.07 21.72
C VAL A 47 -5.77 1.85 22.64
N ASP A 48 -6.97 1.31 22.85
CA ASP A 48 -7.24 0.15 23.72
C ASP A 48 -7.69 -1.07 22.91
N GLU A 49 -8.06 -2.15 23.59
CA GLU A 49 -8.40 -3.43 22.94
C GLU A 49 -9.59 -3.28 21.99
N GLU A 50 -10.61 -2.52 22.38
CA GLU A 50 -11.81 -2.27 21.57
C GLU A 50 -11.46 -1.51 20.27
N PHE A 51 -10.55 -0.53 20.34
CA PHE A 51 -10.02 0.13 19.14
C PHE A 51 -9.35 -0.86 18.18
N PHE A 52 -8.57 -1.82 18.69
CA PHE A 52 -7.88 -2.80 17.85
C PHE A 52 -8.84 -3.83 17.25
N GLU A 53 -9.84 -4.29 18.00
CA GLU A 53 -10.88 -5.20 17.49
C GLU A 53 -11.65 -4.55 16.32
N GLU A 54 -12.03 -3.28 16.45
CA GLU A 54 -12.74 -2.61 15.35
C GLU A 54 -11.82 -2.28 14.16
N LEU A 55 -10.53 -2.00 14.41
CA LEU A 55 -9.53 -1.86 13.35
C LEU A 55 -9.37 -3.16 12.55
N GLU A 56 -9.32 -4.30 13.23
CA GLU A 56 -9.27 -5.64 12.62
C GLU A 56 -10.46 -5.85 11.68
N GLU A 57 -11.68 -5.57 12.14
CA GLU A 57 -12.89 -5.69 11.32
C GLU A 57 -12.83 -4.81 10.06
N ILE A 58 -12.36 -3.56 10.21
CA ILE A 58 -12.20 -2.63 9.08
C ILE A 58 -11.22 -3.18 8.04
N LEU A 59 -10.09 -3.75 8.47
CA LEU A 59 -9.07 -4.29 7.58
C LEU A 59 -9.54 -5.58 6.89
N ILE A 60 -10.26 -6.46 7.58
CA ILE A 60 -10.86 -7.66 6.99
C ILE A 60 -11.87 -7.28 5.90
N GLN A 61 -12.72 -6.28 6.16
CA GLN A 61 -13.67 -5.76 5.16
C GLN A 61 -13.00 -5.05 3.99
N ALA A 62 -11.71 -4.71 4.10
CA ALA A 62 -10.94 -4.04 3.06
C ALA A 62 -10.13 -5.02 2.21
N ASP A 63 -10.44 -6.32 2.26
CA ASP A 63 -9.79 -7.38 1.49
C ASP A 63 -8.29 -7.59 1.80
N VAL A 64 -7.84 -7.26 3.02
CA VAL A 64 -6.43 -7.45 3.45
C VAL A 64 -6.09 -8.92 3.71
N GLY A 65 -7.10 -9.74 4.05
CA GLY A 65 -6.95 -11.16 4.38
C GLY A 65 -6.68 -11.42 5.85
N PHE A 66 -7.24 -12.50 6.39
CA PHE A 66 -7.26 -12.78 7.83
C PHE A 66 -5.87 -12.84 8.46
N ASP A 67 -4.96 -13.66 7.92
CA ASP A 67 -3.63 -13.87 8.49
C ASP A 67 -2.82 -12.55 8.54
N THR A 68 -2.82 -11.80 7.44
CA THR A 68 -2.16 -10.48 7.34
C THR A 68 -2.72 -9.49 8.37
N VAL A 69 -4.03 -9.48 8.60
CA VAL A 69 -4.65 -8.58 9.58
C VAL A 69 -4.24 -8.95 11.00
N MET A 70 -4.24 -10.24 11.35
CA MET A 70 -3.82 -10.70 12.67
C MET A 70 -2.38 -10.29 12.96
N ASP A 71 -1.48 -10.54 12.01
CA ASP A 71 -0.07 -10.18 12.13
C ASP A 71 0.11 -8.66 12.28
N LEU A 72 -0.59 -7.88 11.44
CA LEU A 72 -0.54 -6.41 11.48
C LEU A 72 -1.04 -5.86 12.81
N VAL A 73 -2.19 -6.33 13.32
CA VAL A 73 -2.77 -5.84 14.57
C VAL A 73 -1.90 -6.19 15.76
N GLU A 74 -1.30 -7.38 15.78
CA GLU A 74 -0.36 -7.77 16.83
C GLU A 74 0.88 -6.86 16.84
N GLU A 75 1.47 -6.59 15.68
CA GLU A 75 2.62 -5.70 15.56
C GLU A 75 2.26 -4.25 15.90
N LEU A 76 1.07 -3.78 15.53
CA LEU A 76 0.57 -2.47 15.93
C LEU A 76 0.42 -2.34 17.44
N LYS A 77 -0.15 -3.36 18.12
CA LYS A 77 -0.26 -3.40 19.59
C LYS A 77 1.10 -3.29 20.26
N LYS A 78 2.09 -4.07 19.77
CA LYS A 78 3.48 -4.01 20.25
C LYS A 78 4.09 -2.63 20.06
N GLU A 79 3.90 -2.05 18.88
CA GLU A 79 4.53 -0.79 18.50
C GLU A 79 3.94 0.42 19.23
N VAL A 80 2.61 0.47 19.36
CA VAL A 80 1.90 1.48 20.16
C VAL A 80 2.37 1.45 21.61
N LYS A 81 2.51 0.25 22.19
CA LYS A 81 3.04 0.08 23.55
C LYS A 81 4.50 0.52 23.65
N ARG A 82 5.34 0.16 22.67
CA ARG A 82 6.76 0.53 22.61
C ARG A 82 6.97 2.05 22.53
N ARG A 83 6.16 2.73 21.72
CA ARG A 83 6.19 4.19 21.53
C ARG A 83 5.38 4.96 22.59
N ASN A 84 4.68 4.27 23.49
CA ASN A 84 3.75 4.83 24.46
C ASN A 84 2.72 5.78 23.82
N ILE A 85 2.17 5.36 22.66
CA ILE A 85 1.13 6.11 21.94
C ILE A 85 -0.19 5.91 22.68
N GLN A 86 -0.82 7.03 23.08
CA GLN A 86 -2.10 7.02 23.77
C GLN A 86 -3.21 7.74 23.01
N ASP A 87 -2.84 8.64 22.09
CA ASP A 87 -3.77 9.35 21.21
C ASP A 87 -3.98 8.56 19.92
N THR A 88 -5.24 8.38 19.54
CA THR A 88 -5.64 7.66 18.33
C THR A 88 -5.19 8.35 17.04
N LYS A 89 -4.96 9.68 17.08
CA LYS A 89 -4.47 10.44 15.92
C LYS A 89 -3.06 10.05 15.51
N ASP A 90 -2.23 9.65 16.46
CA ASP A 90 -0.85 9.26 16.18
C ASP A 90 -0.78 7.83 15.59
N VAL A 91 -1.82 7.01 15.78
CA VAL A 91 -1.86 5.61 15.33
C VAL A 91 -1.96 5.48 13.82
N GLN A 92 -2.62 6.40 13.11
CA GLN A 92 -2.76 6.32 11.64
C GLN A 92 -1.42 6.25 10.92
N SER A 93 -0.43 7.01 11.43
CA SER A 93 0.93 6.99 10.90
C SER A 93 1.60 5.63 11.09
N VAL A 94 1.38 5.00 12.25
CA VAL A 94 1.92 3.69 12.59
C VAL A 94 1.26 2.58 11.75
N ILE A 95 -0.06 2.67 11.51
CA ILE A 95 -0.77 1.75 10.60
C ILE A 95 -0.14 1.80 9.21
N SER A 96 0.08 3.01 8.69
CA SER A 96 0.68 3.19 7.37
C SER A 96 2.12 2.66 7.31
N GLU A 97 2.92 2.93 8.34
CA GLU A 97 4.29 2.41 8.48
C GLU A 97 4.31 0.87 8.47
N LYS A 98 3.45 0.22 9.25
CA LYS A 98 3.40 -1.25 9.31
C LYS A 98 2.89 -1.91 8.04
N LEU A 99 1.92 -1.28 7.35
CA LEU A 99 1.49 -1.77 6.04
C LEU A 99 2.62 -1.71 5.00
N VAL A 100 3.45 -0.67 5.03
CA VAL A 100 4.63 -0.56 4.16
C VAL A 100 5.68 -1.60 4.54
N GLU A 101 5.96 -1.80 5.83
CA GLU A 101 6.89 -2.85 6.28
C GLU A 101 6.46 -4.24 5.81
N ILE A 102 5.17 -4.58 5.90
CA ILE A 102 4.64 -5.87 5.40
C ILE A 102 4.81 -5.98 3.89
N TYR A 103 4.55 -4.91 3.14
CA TYR A 103 4.72 -4.89 1.69
C TYR A 103 6.19 -5.09 1.28
N GLU A 104 7.12 -4.47 2.00
CA GLU A 104 8.56 -4.55 1.73
C GLU A 104 9.19 -5.86 2.23
N ALA A 105 8.63 -6.50 3.27
CA ALA A 105 9.19 -7.73 3.83
C ALA A 105 9.25 -8.90 2.83
N GLY A 106 8.42 -8.88 1.79
CA GLY A 106 8.41 -9.88 0.72
C GLY A 106 9.22 -9.49 -0.53
N ALA A 107 9.89 -8.34 -0.50
CA ALA A 107 10.52 -7.75 -1.67
C ALA A 107 12.05 -7.75 -1.58
N ASP A 108 12.70 -8.48 -2.50
CA ASP A 108 14.13 -8.28 -2.81
C ASP A 108 14.29 -7.16 -3.86
N ASP A 109 15.50 -6.63 -4.06
CA ASP A 109 15.76 -5.53 -5.03
C ASP A 109 15.24 -5.83 -6.46
N ASP A 110 15.18 -7.11 -6.84
CA ASP A 110 14.69 -7.56 -8.15
C ASP A 110 13.16 -7.80 -8.20
N SER A 111 12.46 -7.80 -7.07
CA SER A 111 11.04 -8.20 -6.99
C SER A 111 10.08 -7.25 -7.73
N PHE A 112 10.51 -6.00 -7.97
CA PHE A 112 9.71 -4.98 -8.65
C PHE A 112 10.05 -4.80 -10.13
N GLN A 113 11.02 -5.57 -10.66
CA GLN A 113 11.44 -5.48 -12.06
C GLN A 113 11.11 -6.77 -12.81
N LEU A 114 10.68 -6.62 -14.06
CA LEU A 114 10.60 -7.77 -14.96
C LEU A 114 12.03 -8.16 -15.36
N ASN A 115 12.35 -9.45 -15.27
CA ASN A 115 13.63 -9.99 -15.75
C ASN A 115 13.62 -10.03 -17.29
N ILE A 116 13.98 -8.91 -17.91
CA ILE A 116 14.06 -8.75 -19.37
C ILE A 116 15.48 -9.08 -19.84
N GLN A 117 15.60 -9.97 -20.82
CA GLN A 117 16.88 -10.29 -21.47
C GLN A 117 17.24 -9.22 -22.51
N GLU A 118 18.47 -8.70 -22.48
CA GLU A 118 18.90 -7.59 -23.35
C GLU A 118 19.15 -8.03 -24.81
N ASP A 119 19.89 -9.13 -25.00
CA ASP A 119 20.31 -9.63 -26.32
C ASP A 119 19.63 -10.94 -26.73
N GLU A 120 18.65 -11.39 -25.96
CA GLU A 120 17.92 -12.64 -26.19
C GLU A 120 16.40 -12.42 -26.19
N LEU A 121 15.67 -13.40 -26.74
CA LEU A 121 14.22 -13.37 -26.73
C LEU A 121 13.70 -13.54 -25.28
N THR A 122 13.07 -12.50 -24.75
CA THR A 122 12.31 -12.60 -23.50
C THR A 122 10.94 -13.25 -23.78
N VAL A 123 10.66 -14.38 -23.15
CA VAL A 123 9.36 -15.07 -23.23
C VAL A 123 8.59 -14.83 -21.93
N ILE A 124 7.48 -14.09 -22.01
CA ILE A 124 6.59 -13.82 -20.87
C ILE A 124 5.31 -14.66 -21.03
N LEU A 125 5.07 -15.58 -20.09
CA LEU A 125 3.87 -16.43 -20.06
C LEU A 125 2.79 -15.79 -19.17
N PHE A 126 1.69 -15.34 -19.77
CA PHE A 126 0.54 -14.81 -19.05
C PHE A 126 -0.48 -15.93 -18.74
N VAL A 127 -0.79 -16.13 -17.45
CA VAL A 127 -1.75 -17.15 -16.98
C VAL A 127 -2.89 -16.52 -16.17
N GLY A 128 -4.05 -17.18 -16.11
CA GLY A 128 -5.21 -16.73 -15.34
C GLY A 128 -6.54 -17.12 -15.98
N VAL A 129 -7.65 -16.98 -15.24
CA VAL A 129 -9.00 -17.33 -15.74
C VAL A 129 -9.54 -16.31 -16.75
N ASN A 130 -10.65 -16.62 -17.44
CA ASN A 130 -11.26 -15.70 -18.39
C ASN A 130 -11.83 -14.46 -17.67
N GLY A 131 -11.64 -13.27 -18.25
CA GLY A 131 -12.21 -12.02 -17.72
C GLY A 131 -11.34 -11.22 -16.75
N VAL A 132 -10.21 -11.74 -16.26
CA VAL A 132 -9.31 -11.01 -15.30
C VAL A 132 -8.38 -9.98 -15.95
N GLY A 133 -8.56 -9.70 -17.25
CA GLY A 133 -7.80 -8.65 -17.94
C GLY A 133 -6.53 -9.10 -18.68
N LYS A 134 -6.20 -10.40 -18.77
CA LYS A 134 -4.97 -10.90 -19.43
C LYS A 134 -4.66 -10.24 -20.79
N THR A 135 -5.62 -10.23 -21.71
CA THR A 135 -5.44 -9.64 -23.05
C THR A 135 -5.28 -8.13 -23.01
N THR A 136 -5.96 -7.45 -22.07
CA THR A 136 -5.85 -6.00 -21.86
C THR A 136 -4.49 -5.63 -21.29
N THR A 137 -3.95 -6.43 -20.37
CA THR A 137 -2.61 -6.23 -19.79
C THR A 137 -1.52 -6.41 -20.83
N ILE A 138 -1.66 -7.36 -21.78
CA ILE A 138 -0.67 -7.55 -22.87
C ILE A 138 -0.60 -6.33 -23.81
N ALA A 139 -1.69 -5.58 -23.95
CA ALA A 139 -1.79 -4.46 -24.87
C ALA A 139 -1.31 -3.11 -24.29
N ASN A 140 -1.19 -2.98 -22.96
CA ASN A 140 -0.77 -1.75 -22.27
C ASN A 140 0.67 -1.86 -21.78
#